data_AF-A0A2C6E9P3-F1
#
_entry.id   AF-A0A2C6E9P3-F1
#
_cell.length_a   1.000
_cell.length_b   1.000
_cell.length_c   1.000
_cell.angle_alpha   90.00
_cell.angle_beta   90.00
_cell.angle_gamma   90.00
#
_symmetry.space_group_name_H-M   'P 1'
#
loop_
_entity.id
_entity.type
_entity.pdbx_description
1 polymer ?
#
loop_
_entity_poly.entity_id
_entity_poly.type
_entity_poly.pdbx_seq_one_letter_code
_entity_poly.pdbx_strand_id
1 'polypeptide(L)'
;MNELTNVGPSTQATLDIIKNASLSGELNKLSGAGKAYQSVSQSTAIAIQDATDNLRNINTMATTAMGVAISQMLATGKVEEYNSIIEAANKMVENGTKNFGDVGSSASDLLNNFPSGGS
;
A
#
# COMPACT_ATOMS: atom_id res chain seq x y z
N MET A 1 19.96 10.48 -52.85
CA MET A 1 19.63 11.34 -51.69
C MET A 1 18.38 12.15 -52.04
N ASN A 2 17.19 11.75 -51.57
CA ASN A 2 16.00 12.60 -51.32
C ASN A 2 14.70 11.78 -51.31
N GLU A 3 14.53 10.87 -50.36
CA GLU A 3 13.18 10.36 -50.02
C GLU A 3 12.87 10.38 -48.52
N LEU A 4 13.82 10.82 -47.68
CA LEU A 4 13.62 10.95 -46.23
C LEU A 4 12.87 12.23 -45.82
N THR A 5 12.44 13.07 -46.77
CA THR A 5 11.95 14.43 -46.47
C THR A 5 10.52 14.72 -46.89
N ASN A 6 9.77 13.77 -47.48
CA ASN A 6 8.41 14.05 -47.94
C ASN A 6 7.40 13.09 -47.28
N VAL A 7 7.21 13.27 -45.98
CA VAL A 7 6.10 12.64 -45.25
C VAL A 7 4.81 13.41 -45.53
N GLY A 8 3.68 12.72 -45.61
CA GLY A 8 2.38 13.35 -45.86
C GLY A 8 2.03 14.40 -44.77
N PRO A 9 1.13 15.36 -45.07
CA PRO A 9 0.84 16.49 -44.17
C PRO A 9 0.42 16.10 -42.75
N SER A 10 -0.34 15.02 -42.60
CA SER A 10 -0.77 14.48 -41.30
C SER A 10 0.38 13.89 -40.48
N THR A 11 1.32 13.22 -41.15
CA THR A 11 2.52 12.66 -40.52
C THR A 11 3.46 13.78 -40.09
N GLN A 12 3.66 14.82 -40.91
CA GLN A 12 4.46 15.98 -40.54
C GLN A 12 3.88 16.70 -39.31
N ALA A 13 2.56 16.92 -39.29
CA ALA A 13 1.88 17.51 -38.15
C ALA A 13 2.08 16.69 -36.85
N THR A 14 2.02 15.36 -36.95
CA THR A 14 2.25 14.47 -35.81
C THR A 14 3.70 14.54 -35.31
N LEU A 15 4.66 14.58 -36.22
CA LEU A 15 6.09 14.73 -35.89
C LEU A 15 6.39 16.08 -35.23
N ASP A 16 5.77 17.16 -35.68
CA ASP A 16 5.94 18.48 -35.07
C ASP A 16 5.33 18.55 -33.66
N ILE A 17 4.17 17.91 -33.44
CA ILE A 17 3.58 17.76 -32.09
C ILE A 17 4.52 16.99 -31.17
N ILE A 18 5.03 15.82 -31.61
CA ILE A 18 5.93 14.99 -30.81
C ILE A 18 7.24 15.72 -30.52
N LYS A 19 7.81 16.40 -31.53
CA LYS A 19 9.04 17.18 -31.38
C LYS A 19 8.85 18.31 -30.36
N ASN A 20 7.75 19.05 -30.44
CA ASN A 20 7.45 20.11 -29.50
C ASN A 20 7.21 19.58 -28.07
N ALA A 21 6.46 18.48 -27.92
CA ALA A 21 6.23 17.84 -26.62
C ALA A 21 7.51 17.22 -26.01
N SER A 22 8.45 16.79 -26.86
CA SER A 22 9.77 16.31 -26.44
C SER A 22 10.67 17.45 -25.99
N LEU A 23 10.73 18.54 -26.76
CA LEU A 23 11.53 19.73 -26.44
C LEU A 23 10.99 20.52 -25.24
N SER A 24 9.68 20.50 -25.01
CA SER A 24 9.04 21.10 -23.83
C SER A 24 9.27 20.30 -22.53
N GLY A 25 9.78 19.06 -22.66
CA GLY A 25 9.97 18.13 -21.55
C GLY A 25 8.67 17.52 -21.02
N GLU A 26 7.53 17.77 -21.66
CA GLU A 26 6.20 17.32 -21.25
C GLU A 26 6.08 15.79 -21.29
N LEU A 27 6.63 15.14 -22.33
CA LEU A 27 6.70 13.69 -22.41
C LEU A 27 7.49 13.06 -21.24
N ASN A 28 8.60 13.70 -20.86
CA ASN A 28 9.42 13.23 -19.74
C ASN A 28 8.72 13.42 -18.40
N LYS A 29 7.99 14.53 -18.22
CA LYS A 29 7.19 14.79 -17.02
C LYS A 29 6.05 13.79 -16.88
N LEU A 30 5.30 13.53 -17.95
CA LEU A 30 4.21 12.55 -17.96
C LEU A 30 4.74 11.13 -17.67
N SER A 31 5.82 10.73 -18.35
CA SER A 31 6.46 9.43 -18.11
C SER A 31 6.99 9.30 -16.67
N GLY A 32 7.63 10.35 -16.15
CA GLY A 32 8.13 10.40 -14.78
C GLY A 32 7.01 10.31 -13.74
N ALA A 33 5.91 11.05 -13.95
CA ALA A 33 4.73 11.01 -13.09
C ALA A 33 4.07 9.63 -13.09
N GLY A 34 3.91 9.00 -14.26
CA GLY A 34 3.37 7.63 -14.35
C GLY A 34 4.24 6.60 -13.62
N LYS A 35 5.58 6.69 -13.75
CA LYS A 35 6.50 5.83 -12.99
C LYS A 35 6.42 6.09 -11.48
N ALA A 36 6.37 7.35 -11.07
CA ALA A 36 6.24 7.71 -9.67
C ALA A 36 4.91 7.19 -9.07
N TYR A 37 3.80 7.32 -9.81
CA TYR A 37 2.51 6.78 -9.40
C TYR A 37 2.55 5.25 -9.25
N GLN A 38 3.20 4.56 -10.18
CA GLN A 38 3.41 3.11 -10.09
C GLN A 38 4.24 2.74 -8.84
N SER A 39 5.33 3.45 -8.57
CA SER A 39 6.16 3.23 -7.38
C SER A 39 5.38 3.46 -6.09
N VAL A 40 4.59 4.55 -6.01
CA VAL A 40 3.74 4.84 -4.85
C VAL A 40 2.67 3.77 -4.68
N SER A 41 2.04 3.33 -5.76
CA SER A 41 1.08 2.22 -5.75
C SER A 41 1.70 0.93 -5.21
N GLN A 42 2.90 0.59 -5.64
CA GLN A 42 3.62 -0.59 -5.17
C GLN A 42 4.00 -0.48 -3.69
N SER A 43 4.61 0.64 -3.27
CA SER A 43 4.97 0.85 -1.87
C SER A 43 3.75 0.83 -0.95
N THR A 44 2.63 1.39 -1.40
CA THR A 44 1.36 1.35 -0.69
C THR A 44 0.84 -0.09 -0.54
N ALA A 45 0.87 -0.88 -1.61
CA ALA A 45 0.48 -2.27 -1.57
C ALA A 45 1.36 -3.10 -0.62
N ILE A 46 2.67 -2.84 -0.58
CA ILE A 46 3.61 -3.47 0.36
C ILE A 46 3.25 -3.09 1.80
N ALA A 47 3.01 -1.80 2.09
CA ALA A 47 2.63 -1.37 3.43
C ALA A 47 1.34 -2.05 3.94
N ILE A 48 0.33 -2.21 3.07
CA ILE A 48 -0.90 -2.94 3.40
C ILE A 48 -0.61 -4.43 3.67
N GLN A 49 0.26 -5.05 2.87
CA GLN A 49 0.66 -6.45 3.08
C GLN A 49 1.39 -6.62 4.41
N ASP A 50 2.37 -5.77 4.71
CA ASP A 50 3.12 -5.79 5.98
C ASP A 50 2.18 -5.62 7.18
N ALA A 51 1.21 -4.69 7.09
CA ALA A 51 0.22 -4.49 8.14
C ALA A 51 -0.73 -5.70 8.29
N THR A 52 -1.11 -6.34 7.17
CA THR A 52 -1.91 -7.58 7.18
C THR A 52 -1.15 -8.72 7.88
N ASP A 53 0.13 -8.88 7.54
CA ASP A 53 0.98 -9.92 8.10
C ASP A 53 1.24 -9.66 9.59
N ASN A 54 1.45 -8.41 9.99
CA ASN A 54 1.54 -8.02 11.39
C ASN A 54 0.27 -8.39 12.18
N LEU A 55 -0.91 -8.07 11.64
CA LEU A 55 -2.19 -8.43 12.27
C LEU A 55 -2.35 -9.95 12.39
N ARG A 56 -1.96 -10.72 11.36
CA ARG A 56 -1.99 -12.19 11.41
C ARG A 56 -1.08 -12.75 12.51
N ASN A 57 0.12 -12.20 12.64
CA ASN A 57 1.08 -12.60 13.68
C ASN A 57 0.55 -12.28 15.08
N ILE A 58 -0.01 -11.08 15.27
CA ILE A 58 -0.66 -10.66 16.52
C ILE A 58 -1.79 -11.62 16.89
N ASN A 59 -2.69 -11.92 15.94
CA ASN A 59 -3.82 -12.83 16.18
C ASN A 59 -3.36 -14.23 16.58
N THR A 60 -2.28 -14.72 15.96
CA THR A 60 -1.69 -16.02 16.31
C THR A 60 -1.16 -16.00 17.74
N MET A 61 -0.32 -15.01 18.08
CA MET A 61 0.23 -14.86 19.43
C MET A 61 -0.85 -14.71 20.50
N ALA A 62 -1.85 -13.84 20.26
CA ALA A 62 -2.95 -13.59 21.18
C ALA A 62 -3.78 -14.87 21.40
N THR A 63 -4.13 -15.58 20.34
CA THR A 63 -4.91 -16.83 20.44
C THR A 63 -4.14 -17.92 21.19
N THR A 64 -2.82 -18.06 20.93
CA THR A 64 -1.99 -19.00 21.68
C THR A 64 -1.89 -18.63 23.16
N ALA A 65 -1.69 -17.36 23.49
CA ALA A 65 -1.62 -16.89 24.87
C ALA A 65 -2.94 -17.14 25.61
N MET A 66 -4.08 -16.82 24.98
CA MET A 66 -5.41 -17.10 25.52
C MET A 66 -5.63 -18.60 25.73
N GLY A 67 -5.26 -19.45 24.76
CA GLY A 67 -5.40 -20.90 24.87
C GLY A 67 -4.60 -21.49 26.05
N VAL A 68 -3.39 -21.01 26.28
CA VAL A 68 -2.56 -21.41 27.44
C VAL A 68 -3.18 -20.91 28.74
N ALA A 69 -3.61 -19.66 28.80
CA ALA A 69 -4.26 -19.09 29.99
C ALA A 69 -5.51 -19.87 30.38
N ILE A 70 -6.40 -20.16 29.41
CA ILE A 70 -7.62 -20.95 29.62
C ILE A 70 -7.27 -22.37 30.10
N SER A 71 -6.26 -23.00 29.50
CA SER A 71 -5.82 -24.34 29.93
C SER A 71 -5.40 -24.34 31.40
N GLN A 72 -4.68 -23.31 31.84
CA GLN A 72 -4.25 -23.18 33.23
C GLN A 72 -5.39 -22.84 34.19
N MET A 73 -6.37 -22.02 33.77
CA MET A 73 -7.60 -21.78 34.52
C MET A 73 -8.33 -23.10 34.79
N LEU A 74 -8.51 -23.93 33.75
CA LEU A 74 -9.18 -25.22 33.86
C LEU A 74 -8.41 -26.21 34.73
N ALA A 75 -7.08 -26.23 34.63
CA ALA A 75 -6.24 -27.15 35.39
C ALA A 75 -6.14 -26.80 36.88
N THR A 76 -6.19 -25.51 37.23
CA THR A 76 -5.89 -25.04 38.60
C THR A 76 -7.11 -24.46 39.33
N GLY A 77 -8.18 -24.11 38.62
CA GLY A 77 -9.34 -23.40 39.15
C GLY A 77 -9.09 -21.91 39.45
N LYS A 78 -7.88 -21.39 39.19
CA LYS A 78 -7.47 -20.02 39.53
C LYS A 78 -7.83 -19.01 38.44
N VAL A 79 -9.13 -18.78 38.23
CA VAL A 79 -9.62 -17.92 37.13
C VAL A 79 -9.06 -16.49 37.20
N GLU A 80 -9.10 -15.86 38.38
CA GLU A 80 -8.67 -14.46 38.53
C GLU A 80 -7.18 -14.24 38.18
N GLU A 81 -6.30 -15.22 38.46
CA GLU A 81 -4.87 -15.09 38.20
C GLU A 81 -4.54 -15.02 36.70
N TYR A 82 -5.32 -15.68 35.85
CA TYR A 82 -5.06 -15.77 34.41
C TYR A 82 -5.89 -14.80 33.57
N ASN A 83 -6.90 -14.13 34.15
CA ASN A 83 -7.82 -13.26 33.41
C ASN A 83 -7.08 -12.07 32.75
N SER A 84 -6.08 -11.51 33.44
CA SER A 84 -5.24 -10.43 32.91
C SER A 84 -4.50 -10.78 31.60
N ILE A 85 -4.15 -12.05 31.39
CA ILE A 85 -3.50 -12.52 30.16
C ILE A 85 -4.49 -12.48 29.00
N ILE A 86 -5.74 -12.88 29.25
CA ILE A 86 -6.81 -12.88 28.24
C ILE A 86 -7.14 -11.43 27.84
N GLU A 87 -7.25 -10.54 28.82
CA GLU A 87 -7.46 -9.11 28.58
C GLU A 87 -6.32 -8.49 27.75
N ALA A 88 -5.07 -8.79 28.11
CA ALA A 88 -3.91 -8.30 27.36
C ALA A 88 -3.88 -8.85 25.91
N ALA A 89 -4.23 -10.13 25.71
CA ALA A 89 -4.32 -10.73 24.40
C ALA A 89 -5.41 -10.09 23.54
N ASN A 90 -6.61 -9.85 24.10
CA ASN A 90 -7.67 -9.12 23.41
C ASN A 90 -7.24 -7.70 23.02
N LYS A 91 -6.57 -6.99 23.95
CA LYS A 91 -6.05 -5.65 23.67
C LYS A 91 -5.02 -5.63 22.54
N MET A 92 -4.20 -6.68 22.45
CA MET A 92 -3.23 -6.84 21.37
C MET A 92 -3.93 -6.93 20.01
N VAL A 93 -5.00 -7.73 19.92
CA VAL A 93 -5.82 -7.88 18.71
C VAL A 93 -6.48 -6.54 18.35
N GLU A 94 -7.12 -5.87 19.30
CA GLU A 94 -7.74 -4.55 19.07
C GLU A 94 -6.74 -3.54 18.51
N ASN A 95 -5.56 -3.44 19.13
CA ASN A 95 -4.51 -2.52 18.70
C ASN A 95 -3.97 -2.89 17.31
N GLY A 96 -3.81 -4.19 17.03
CA GLY A 96 -3.42 -4.68 15.72
C GLY A 96 -4.44 -4.34 14.63
N THR A 97 -5.73 -4.53 14.90
CA THR A 97 -6.81 -4.18 13.97
C THR A 97 -6.85 -2.68 13.72
N LYS A 98 -6.69 -1.86 14.78
CA LYS A 98 -6.62 -0.41 14.64
C LYS A 98 -5.44 0.00 13.75
N ASN A 99 -4.25 -0.53 14.02
CA ASN A 99 -3.05 -0.22 13.23
C ASN A 99 -3.23 -0.60 11.76
N PHE A 100 -3.78 -1.79 11.47
CA PHE A 100 -4.09 -2.20 10.10
C PHE A 100 -5.05 -1.22 9.40
N GLY A 101 -6.10 -0.77 10.11
CA GLY A 101 -7.03 0.23 9.60
C GLY A 101 -6.37 1.59 9.34
N ASP A 102 -5.53 2.08 10.26
CA ASP A 102 -4.81 3.34 10.13
C ASP A 102 -3.85 3.31 8.92
N VAL A 103 -3.13 2.20 8.71
CA VAL A 103 -2.27 1.98 7.54
C VAL A 103 -3.10 1.95 6.26
N GLY A 104 -4.22 1.20 6.24
CA GLY A 104 -5.11 1.12 5.09
C GLY A 104 -5.70 2.48 4.68
N SER A 105 -6.10 3.30 5.64
CA SER A 105 -6.59 4.67 5.37
C SER A 105 -5.47 5.54 4.80
N SER A 106 -4.31 5.57 5.45
CA SER A 106 -3.15 6.37 5.01
C SER A 106 -2.68 5.98 3.61
N ALA A 107 -2.70 4.67 3.32
CA ALA A 107 -2.42 4.09 2.01
C ALA A 107 -3.41 4.57 0.94
N SER A 108 -4.72 4.50 1.22
CA SER A 108 -5.74 4.99 0.30
C SER A 108 -5.62 6.49 0.06
N ASP A 109 -5.38 7.27 1.11
CA ASP A 109 -5.23 8.72 1.03
C ASP A 109 -4.01 9.09 0.18
N LEU A 110 -2.89 8.37 0.35
CA LEU A 110 -1.69 8.60 -0.46
C LEU A 110 -1.98 8.34 -1.96
N LEU A 111 -2.68 7.26 -2.30
CA LEU A 111 -2.99 6.95 -3.71
C LEU A 111 -3.96 7.94 -4.34
N ASN A 112 -5.01 8.34 -3.60
CA ASN A 112 -6.01 9.28 -4.09
C ASN A 112 -5.44 10.69 -4.33
N ASN A 113 -4.42 11.07 -3.55
CA ASN A 113 -3.80 12.39 -3.64
C ASN A 113 -2.51 12.41 -4.50
N PHE A 114 -2.01 11.27 -4.96
CA PHE A 114 -0.78 11.23 -5.75
C PHE A 114 -1.07 11.64 -7.21
N PRO A 115 -0.37 12.66 -7.76
CA PRO A 115 -0.62 13.12 -9.11
C PRO A 115 -0.23 12.03 -10.13
N SER A 116 -1.20 11.58 -10.93
CA SER A 116 -0.99 10.58 -11.99
C SER A 116 -0.31 11.13 -13.25
N GLY A 117 -0.03 12.45 -13.28
CA GLY A 117 0.64 13.12 -14.40
C GLY A 117 -0.27 13.53 -15.55
N GLY A 118 -1.54 13.12 -15.54
CA GLY A 118 -2.57 13.65 -16.42
C GLY A 118 -3.34 14.78 -15.73
N SER A 119 -3.46 15.92 -16.40
CA SER A 119 -4.44 16.97 -16.08
C SER A 119 -5.87 16.51 -16.34
#